data_AF-A0AAV5E7I0-F1
#
_entry.id   AF-A0AAV5E7I0-F1
#
_cell.length_a   1.000
_cell.length_b   1.000
_cell.length_c   1.000
_cell.angle_alpha   90.00
_cell.angle_beta   90.00
_cell.angle_gamma   90.00
#
_symmetry.space_group_name_H-M   'P 1'
#
loop_
_entity.id
_entity.type
_entity.pdbx_description
1 polymer ?
#
loop_
_entity_poly.entity_id
_entity_poly.type
_entity_poly.pdbx_seq_one_letter_code
_entity_poly.pdbx_strand_id
1 'polypeptide(L)'
;MDAYHVCHLSTGDHVLPPCTPAKRWIPYNGAPYYRLSSAGLGFYPVSGEHKVVRLYEDWEKQQRCEVYGLRSAGWRHVTGLVPPHVARGLDAGRSPVFLNGFFYWHIDIDSNIVVRFSDQKEADSFSTPEPILSLSIDTEQFGWVSLR
;
A
#
# COMPACT_ATOMS: atom_id res chain seq x y z
N MET A 1 -4.16 -19.01 -12.77
CA MET A 1 -3.71 -18.75 -11.38
C MET A 1 -2.31 -18.21 -11.52
N ASP A 2 -2.15 -16.90 -11.47
CA ASP A 2 -0.86 -16.27 -11.73
C ASP A 2 -0.14 -16.12 -10.38
N ALA A 3 0.96 -16.86 -10.23
CA ALA A 3 1.85 -16.74 -9.08
C ALA A 3 2.77 -15.54 -9.30
N TYR A 4 2.79 -14.61 -8.36
CA TYR A 4 3.73 -13.49 -8.39
C TYR A 4 5.03 -13.94 -7.72
N HIS A 5 6.11 -13.99 -8.49
CA HIS A 5 7.44 -14.32 -8.00
C HIS A 5 8.21 -13.01 -7.75
N VAL A 6 8.71 -12.83 -6.53
CA VAL A 6 9.69 -11.78 -6.23
C VAL A 6 11.07 -12.43 -6.23
N CYS A 7 11.91 -12.02 -7.17
CA CYS A 7 13.26 -12.55 -7.33
C CYS A 7 14.23 -11.83 -6.38
N HIS A 8 15.14 -12.58 -5.79
CA HIS A 8 16.26 -12.04 -5.04
C HIS A 8 17.29 -11.46 -6.03
N LEU A 9 17.34 -10.14 -6.17
CA LEU A 9 18.07 -9.46 -7.25
C LEU A 9 19.59 -9.70 -7.25
N SER A 10 20.17 -10.17 -6.14
CA SER A 10 21.61 -10.47 -6.04
C SER A 10 21.99 -11.93 -6.30
N THR A 11 21.05 -12.87 -6.22
CA THR A 11 21.32 -14.32 -6.45
C THR A 11 20.49 -14.92 -7.58
N GLY A 12 19.41 -14.25 -8.01
CA GLY A 12 18.47 -14.76 -9.01
C GLY A 12 17.45 -15.77 -8.46
N ASP A 13 17.53 -16.12 -7.18
CA ASP A 13 16.65 -17.14 -6.58
C ASP A 13 15.24 -16.61 -6.28
N HIS A 14 14.25 -17.52 -6.35
CA HIS A 14 12.88 -17.29 -5.91
C HIS A 14 12.81 -17.41 -4.38
N VAL A 15 12.80 -16.31 -3.64
CA VAL A 15 13.01 -16.36 -2.18
C VAL A 15 11.73 -16.13 -1.36
N LEU A 16 10.67 -15.57 -1.94
CA LEU A 16 9.46 -15.31 -1.15
C LEU A 16 8.48 -16.47 -1.20
N PRO A 17 8.03 -17.02 -0.04
CA PRO A 17 6.89 -17.91 -0.02
C PRO A 17 5.70 -17.19 -0.67
N PRO A 18 4.84 -17.91 -1.40
CA PRO A 18 3.71 -17.31 -2.11
C PRO A 18 2.92 -16.41 -1.16
N CYS A 19 2.92 -15.12 -1.49
CA CYS A 19 2.08 -14.11 -0.85
C CYS A 19 0.63 -14.56 -1.00
N THR A 20 -0.16 -14.60 0.09
CA THR A 20 -1.62 -14.66 -0.03
C THR A 20 -2.03 -13.41 -0.82
N PRO A 21 -2.45 -13.57 -2.09
CA PRO A 21 -2.53 -12.42 -2.97
C PRO A 21 -3.78 -11.67 -2.57
N ALA A 22 -3.68 -10.52 -1.89
CA ALA A 22 -4.79 -9.77 -1.24
C ALA A 22 -6.13 -10.55 -1.29
N LYS A 23 -7.18 -10.18 -2.02
CA LYS A 23 -8.10 -11.21 -2.58
C LYS A 23 -8.59 -10.70 -3.92
N ARG A 24 -8.54 -11.57 -4.93
CA ARG A 24 -9.01 -11.36 -6.32
C ARG A 24 -10.50 -11.02 -6.30
N TRP A 25 -10.96 -9.80 -6.02
CA TRP A 25 -12.39 -9.53 -6.20
C TRP A 25 -12.65 -9.43 -7.70
N ILE A 26 -13.13 -10.53 -8.27
CA ILE A 26 -13.80 -10.54 -9.57
C ILE A 26 -15.29 -10.49 -9.21
N PRO A 27 -16.00 -9.39 -9.46
CA PRO A 27 -17.45 -9.36 -9.28
C PRO A 27 -18.10 -10.44 -10.13
N TYR A 28 -19.29 -10.88 -9.71
CA TYR A 28 -20.17 -11.79 -10.46
C TYR A 28 -20.47 -11.35 -11.92
N ASN A 29 -20.10 -10.12 -12.31
CA ASN A 29 -20.31 -9.55 -13.65
C ASN A 29 -19.00 -9.27 -14.45
N GLY A 30 -17.85 -9.85 -14.07
CA GLY A 30 -16.66 -9.88 -14.93
C GLY A 30 -15.90 -8.55 -15.13
N ALA A 31 -16.34 -7.44 -14.53
CA ALA A 31 -15.59 -6.18 -14.54
C ALA A 31 -14.48 -6.21 -13.47
N PRO A 32 -13.19 -6.10 -13.80
CA PRO A 32 -12.13 -6.09 -12.79
C PRO A 32 -12.24 -4.80 -11.96
N TYR A 33 -12.81 -4.88 -10.76
CA TYR A 33 -12.63 -3.81 -9.79
C TYR A 33 -11.14 -3.78 -9.43
N TYR A 34 -10.48 -2.65 -9.69
CA TYR A 34 -9.08 -2.45 -9.37
C TYR A 34 -8.86 -2.79 -7.90
N ARG A 35 -7.93 -3.69 -7.59
CA ARG A 35 -7.44 -3.79 -6.22
C ARG A 35 -6.76 -2.46 -5.91
N LEU A 36 -7.30 -1.77 -4.93
CA LEU A 36 -6.68 -0.61 -4.30
C LEU A 36 -5.50 -1.11 -3.48
N SER A 37 -4.38 -1.42 -4.14
CA SER A 37 -3.17 -1.88 -3.48
C SER A 37 -1.93 -1.36 -4.19
N SER A 38 -0.95 -0.92 -3.41
CA SER A 38 0.37 -0.56 -3.90
C SER A 38 1.41 -1.25 -3.03
N ALA A 39 2.46 -1.78 -3.66
CA ALA A 39 3.56 -2.45 -2.98
C ALA A 39 4.90 -1.94 -3.49
N GLY A 40 5.89 -1.89 -2.60
CA GLY A 40 7.24 -1.46 -2.92
C GLY A 40 8.28 -2.16 -2.06
N LEU A 41 9.55 -2.00 -2.46
CA LEU A 41 10.71 -2.65 -1.87
C LEU A 41 11.73 -1.58 -1.46
N GLY A 42 12.32 -1.73 -0.28
CA GLY A 42 13.35 -0.84 0.24
C GLY A 42 14.40 -1.60 1.05
N PHE A 43 15.64 -1.13 1.03
CA PHE A 43 16.70 -1.67 1.89
C PHE A 43 16.81 -0.84 3.16
N TYR A 44 16.52 -1.42 4.33
CA TYR A 44 16.59 -0.73 5.61
C TYR A 44 17.95 -1.00 6.29
N PRO A 45 18.89 -0.03 6.32
CA PRO A 45 20.26 -0.29 6.75
C PRO A 45 20.37 -0.62 8.24
N VAL A 46 19.49 -0.06 9.07
CA VAL A 46 19.50 -0.27 10.53
C VAL A 46 19.32 -1.75 10.88
N SER A 47 18.43 -2.45 10.18
CA SER A 47 18.27 -3.91 10.35
C SER A 47 19.06 -4.74 9.33
N GLY A 48 19.80 -4.09 8.42
CA GLY A 48 20.54 -4.75 7.34
C GLY A 48 19.66 -5.69 6.51
N GLU A 49 18.45 -5.25 6.15
CA GLU A 49 17.44 -6.11 5.56
C GLU A 49 16.60 -5.39 4.49
N HIS A 50 16.27 -6.12 3.41
CA HIS A 50 15.26 -5.71 2.45
C HIS A 50 13.85 -5.90 3.02
N LYS A 51 13.03 -4.86 2.94
CA LYS A 51 11.65 -4.86 3.38
C LYS A 51 10.72 -4.61 2.20
N VAL A 52 9.70 -5.44 2.07
CA VAL A 52 8.57 -5.20 1.18
C VAL A 52 7.46 -4.58 2.00
N VAL A 53 6.88 -3.48 1.52
CA VAL A 53 5.67 -2.91 2.11
C VAL A 53 4.51 -3.08 1.14
N ARG A 54 3.31 -3.29 1.68
CA ARG A 54 2.07 -3.19 0.91
C ARG A 54 1.03 -2.37 1.66
N LEU A 55 0.43 -1.42 0.97
CA LEU A 55 -0.70 -0.62 1.42
C LEU A 55 -1.91 -1.00 0.58
N TYR A 56 -3.03 -1.35 1.20
CA TYR A 56 -4.21 -1.82 0.48
C TYR A 56 -5.51 -1.62 1.24
N GLU A 57 -6.64 -1.66 0.53
CA GLU A 57 -7.97 -1.82 1.11
C GLU A 57 -8.32 -3.32 1.18
N ASP A 58 -8.71 -3.80 2.36
CA ASP A 58 -9.13 -5.19 2.56
C ASP A 58 -10.61 -5.44 2.20
N TRP A 59 -11.08 -6.67 2.39
CA TRP A 59 -12.45 -7.07 2.04
C TRP A 59 -13.52 -6.46 2.96
N GLU A 60 -13.15 -6.00 4.15
CA GLU A 60 -14.00 -5.25 5.08
C GLU A 60 -13.96 -3.74 4.78
N LYS A 61 -13.32 -3.34 3.67
CA LYS A 61 -13.04 -1.96 3.27
C LYS A 61 -12.13 -1.22 4.26
N GLN A 62 -11.35 -1.96 5.06
CA GLN A 62 -10.39 -1.37 5.99
C GLN A 62 -9.07 -1.08 5.29
N GLN A 63 -8.46 0.04 5.64
CA GLN A 63 -7.13 0.39 5.14
C GLN A 63 -6.09 -0.39 5.95
N ARG A 64 -5.25 -1.15 5.25
CA ARG A 64 -4.24 -2.02 5.85
C ARG A 64 -2.87 -1.71 5.27
N CYS A 65 -1.87 -1.75 6.15
CA CYS A 65 -0.48 -1.72 5.74
C CYS A 65 0.27 -2.86 6.42
N GLU A 66 1.11 -3.51 5.64
CA GLU A 66 1.92 -4.64 6.11
C GLU A 66 3.34 -4.53 5.59
N VAL A 67 4.27 -5.03 6.40
CA VAL A 67 5.68 -5.10 6.08
C VAL A 67 6.12 -6.56 6.12
N TYR A 68 6.89 -6.96 5.13
CA TYR A 68 7.60 -8.24 5.07
C TYR A 68 9.10 -7.99 5.13
N GLY A 69 9.79 -8.64 6.07
CA GLY A 69 11.25 -8.65 6.11
C GLY A 69 11.79 -9.93 5.45
N LEU A 70 12.74 -9.78 4.51
CA LEU A 70 13.35 -10.92 3.81
C LEU A 70 14.17 -11.85 4.71
N ARG A 71 14.80 -11.31 5.76
CA ARG A 71 15.60 -12.06 6.73
C ARG A 71 14.76 -12.51 7.93
N SER A 72 13.80 -11.70 8.36
CA SER A 72 12.86 -12.04 9.43
C SER A 72 11.75 -12.98 8.98
N ALA A 73 11.61 -13.21 7.68
CA ALA A 73 10.71 -14.17 7.03
C ALA A 73 9.28 -14.17 7.59
N GLY A 74 8.50 -13.13 7.28
CA GLY A 74 7.10 -13.08 7.66
C GLY A 74 6.42 -11.75 7.34
N TRP A 75 5.13 -11.82 7.00
CA TRP A 75 4.27 -10.64 6.89
C TRP A 75 3.79 -10.26 8.29
N ARG A 76 3.77 -8.97 8.57
CA ARG A 76 3.16 -8.41 9.78
C ARG A 76 2.48 -7.10 9.47
N HIS A 77 1.46 -6.78 10.26
CA HIS A 77 0.84 -5.46 10.21
C HIS A 77 1.81 -4.40 10.71
N VAL A 78 1.72 -3.22 10.08
CA VAL A 78 2.28 -1.99 10.62
C VAL A 78 1.48 -1.64 11.87
N THR A 79 2.17 -1.27 12.94
CA THR A 79 1.54 -0.94 14.23
C THR A 79 0.88 0.44 14.24
N GLY A 80 1.36 1.38 13.45
CA GLY A 80 0.75 2.70 13.30
C GLY A 80 -0.61 2.67 12.59
N LEU A 81 -1.44 3.64 12.94
CA LEU A 81 -2.75 3.83 12.32
C LEU A 81 -2.58 4.25 10.86
N VAL A 82 -3.12 3.42 9.96
CA VAL A 82 -3.20 3.74 8.53
C VAL A 82 -4.24 4.85 8.35
N PRO A 83 -3.91 5.97 7.68
CA PRO A 83 -4.89 7.01 7.41
C PRO A 83 -6.12 6.46 6.67
N PRO A 84 -7.34 6.93 7.01
CA PRO A 84 -8.55 6.47 6.38
C PRO A 84 -8.56 6.77 4.88
N HIS A 85 -9.17 5.88 4.09
CA HIS A 85 -9.37 5.99 2.65
C HIS A 85 -8.13 6.07 1.75
N VAL A 86 -6.92 6.05 2.31
CA VAL A 86 -5.68 6.30 1.55
C VAL A 86 -5.43 5.33 0.39
N ALA A 87 -5.89 4.08 0.47
CA ALA A 87 -5.73 3.13 -0.62
C ALA A 87 -6.52 3.51 -1.89
N ARG A 88 -7.58 4.33 -1.76
CA ARG A 88 -8.40 4.82 -2.89
C ARG A 88 -7.69 5.86 -3.74
N GLY A 89 -6.79 6.62 -3.11
CA GLY A 89 -5.91 7.55 -3.80
C GLY A 89 -4.66 6.89 -4.40
N LEU A 90 -4.49 5.57 -4.29
CA LEU A 90 -3.36 4.90 -4.89
C LEU A 90 -3.50 4.85 -6.42
N ASP A 91 -2.52 5.45 -7.10
CA ASP A 91 -2.38 5.32 -8.54
C ASP A 91 -2.05 3.86 -8.91
N ALA A 92 -2.92 3.25 -9.71
CA ALA A 92 -2.84 1.85 -10.10
C ALA A 92 -1.61 1.60 -10.98
N GLY A 93 -0.54 1.10 -10.36
CA GLY A 93 0.73 0.79 -11.04
C GLY A 93 1.92 1.57 -10.53
N ARG A 94 1.71 2.56 -9.64
CA ARG A 94 2.81 3.30 -9.03
C ARG A 94 3.22 2.68 -7.69
N SER A 95 4.41 2.07 -7.69
CA SER A 95 5.04 1.61 -6.45
C SER A 95 5.52 2.80 -5.61
N PRO A 96 5.51 2.69 -4.26
CA PRO A 96 6.09 3.71 -3.42
C PRO A 96 7.60 3.78 -3.62
N VAL A 97 8.14 4.98 -3.43
CA VAL A 97 9.57 5.23 -3.43
C VAL A 97 10.11 4.99 -2.03
N PHE A 98 11.21 4.25 -1.91
CA PHE A 98 11.91 4.11 -0.64
C PHE A 98 13.11 5.06 -0.56
N LEU A 99 13.16 5.91 0.46
CA LEU A 99 14.26 6.86 0.68
C LEU A 99 14.46 7.09 2.18
N ASN A 100 15.71 7.02 2.65
CA ASN A 100 16.13 7.35 4.02
C ASN A 100 15.29 6.69 5.14
N GLY A 101 14.85 5.44 4.94
CA GLY A 101 14.06 4.72 5.95
C GLY A 101 12.54 4.90 5.83
N PHE A 102 12.08 5.62 4.81
CA PHE A 102 10.67 5.88 4.58
C PHE A 102 10.21 5.29 3.25
N PHE A 103 8.95 4.89 3.20
CA PHE A 103 8.22 4.67 1.95
C PHE A 103 7.31 5.85 1.66
N TYR A 104 7.30 6.32 0.42
CA TYR A 104 6.49 7.45 -0.03
C TYR A 104 5.54 7.02 -1.14
N TRP A 105 4.24 7.25 -0.93
CA TRP A 105 3.21 7.07 -1.94
C TRP A 105 2.75 8.44 -2.44
N HIS A 106 2.62 8.54 -3.75
CA HIS A 106 1.83 9.59 -4.34
C HIS A 106 0.35 9.20 -4.25
N ILE A 107 -0.44 10.09 -3.67
CA ILE A 107 -1.87 9.93 -3.45
C ILE A 107 -2.59 10.87 -4.41
N ASP A 108 -3.36 10.30 -5.32
CA ASP A 108 -4.33 11.02 -6.13
C ASP A 108 -5.49 11.47 -5.23
N ILE A 109 -5.58 12.79 -5.03
CA ILE A 109 -6.58 13.41 -4.18
C ILE A 109 -7.97 13.46 -4.82
N ASP A 110 -8.03 13.42 -6.16
CA ASP A 110 -9.29 13.47 -6.91
C ASP A 110 -9.98 12.10 -6.92
N SER A 111 -9.20 11.01 -6.93
CA SER A 111 -9.71 9.64 -6.83
C SER A 111 -10.07 9.22 -5.41
N ASN A 112 -9.66 9.99 -4.39
CA ASN A 112 -10.01 9.75 -2.97
C ASN A 112 -11.42 10.27 -2.59
N ILE A 113 -12.20 10.74 -3.56
CA ILE A 113 -13.57 11.20 -3.35
C ILE A 113 -14.51 9.99 -3.27
N VAL A 114 -15.20 9.85 -2.14
CA VAL A 114 -16.33 8.91 -2.03
C VAL A 114 -17.58 9.61 -2.52
N VAL A 115 -17.99 9.30 -3.75
CA VAL A 115 -19.35 9.63 -4.18
C VAL A 115 -20.29 8.63 -3.52
N ARG A 116 -20.97 9.01 -2.44
CA ARG A 116 -22.12 8.25 -1.95
C ARG A 116 -23.23 8.40 -2.98
N PHE A 117 -23.56 7.32 -3.70
CA PHE A 117 -24.82 7.23 -4.44
C PHE A 117 -25.95 6.96 -3.45
N SER A 118 -26.29 7.97 -2.66
CA SER A 118 -27.55 8.08 -1.95
C SER A 118 -28.10 9.45 -2.28
N ASP A 119 -29.41 9.59 -2.42
CA ASP A 119 -30.11 10.80 -2.91
C ASP A 119 -29.89 12.11 -2.10
N GLN A 120 -28.92 12.11 -1.18
CA GLN A 120 -28.35 13.27 -0.53
C GLN A 120 -26.99 13.62 -1.17
N LYS A 121 -26.97 14.72 -1.92
CA LYS A 121 -25.81 15.30 -2.60
C LYS A 121 -24.84 15.94 -1.60
N GLU A 122 -24.20 15.14 -0.75
CA GLU A 122 -23.00 15.53 -0.02
C GLU A 122 -21.88 14.57 -0.42
N ALA A 123 -21.04 15.02 -1.35
CA ALA A 123 -19.75 14.39 -1.56
C ALA A 123 -18.92 14.72 -0.32
N ASP A 124 -18.81 13.77 0.61
CA ASP A 124 -17.77 13.82 1.64
C ASP A 124 -16.44 13.73 0.91
N SER A 125 -15.88 14.88 0.53
CA SER A 125 -14.53 14.97 0.01
C SER A 125 -13.62 14.61 1.19
N PHE A 126 -13.06 13.40 1.20
CA PHE A 126 -12.04 13.01 2.17
C PHE A 126 -10.69 13.67 1.89
N SER A 127 -10.72 14.87 1.28
CA SER A 127 -9.62 15.69 0.80
C SER A 127 -8.43 15.58 1.75
N THR A 128 -7.49 14.72 1.39
CA THR A 128 -6.23 14.64 2.11
C THR A 128 -5.48 15.93 1.83
N PRO A 129 -4.98 16.64 2.87
CA PRO A 129 -4.43 17.98 2.69
C PRO A 129 -3.19 18.00 1.78
N GLU A 130 -2.53 16.86 1.57
CA GLU A 130 -1.24 16.76 0.87
C GLU A 130 -1.19 15.51 -0.02
N PRO A 131 -0.50 15.55 -1.19
CA PRO A 131 -0.50 14.46 -2.17
C PRO A 131 0.52 13.35 -1.87
N ILE A 132 1.34 13.48 -0.82
CA ILE A 132 2.40 12.51 -0.51
C ILE A 132 2.18 11.94 0.88
N LEU A 133 1.91 10.64 0.93
CA LEU A 133 1.90 9.86 2.16
C LEU A 133 3.28 9.27 2.40
N SER A 134 3.79 9.37 3.61
CA SER A 134 5.00 8.70 4.06
C SER A 134 4.68 7.65 5.13
N LEU A 135 5.45 6.55 5.14
CA LEU A 135 5.52 5.59 6.24
C LEU A 135 6.97 5.50 6.70
N SER A 136 7.21 5.75 7.98
CA SER A 136 8.50 5.51 8.59
C SER A 136 8.65 4.04 8.98
N ILE A 137 9.76 3.40 8.57
CA ILE A 137 9.99 1.99 8.90
C ILE A 137 10.49 1.80 10.34
N ASP A 138 11.10 2.81 10.94
CA ASP A 138 11.63 2.74 12.30
C ASP A 138 10.54 2.79 13.37
N THR A 139 9.58 3.69 13.20
CA THR A 139 8.52 4.04 14.14
C THR A 139 7.18 3.48 13.70
N GLU A 140 7.08 3.00 12.46
CA GLU A 140 5.85 2.47 11.87
C GLU A 140 4.70 3.49 11.83
N GLN A 141 5.05 4.78 11.78
CA GLN A 141 4.09 5.87 11.75
C GLN A 141 3.93 6.42 10.34
N PHE A 142 2.69 6.75 10.01
CA PHE A 142 2.34 7.48 8.81
C PHE A 142 2.43 8.98 9.04
N GLY A 143 2.84 9.70 8.00
CA GLY A 143 2.85 11.16 7.98
C GLY A 143 2.58 11.71 6.60
N TRP A 144 1.93 12.86 6.52
CA TRP A 144 1.76 13.60 5.27
C TRP A 144 2.97 14.50 5.02
N VAL A 145 3.41 14.60 3.77
CA VAL A 145 4.53 15.45 3.37
C VAL A 145 4.02 16.68 2.62
N SER A 146 4.25 17.84 3.20
CA SER A 146 3.93 19.14 2.63
C SER A 146 4.89 19.50 1.51
N LEU A 147 4.35 19.74 0.31
CA LEU A 147 5.08 20.40 -0.77
C LEU A 147 4.89 21.92 -0.58
N ARG A 148 5.81 22.54 0.16
CA ARG A 148 5.89 24.01 0.28
C ARG A 148 6.86 24.59 -0.74
#